data_AF-A0A1H4A0J3-F1
#
_entry.id   AF-A0A1H4A0J3-F1
#
_cell.length_a   1.000
_cell.length_b   1.000
_cell.length_c   1.000
_cell.angle_alpha   90.00
_cell.angle_beta   90.00
_cell.angle_gamma   90.00
#
_symmetry.space_group_name_H-M   'P 1'
#
loop_
_entity.id
_entity.type
_entity.pdbx_description
1 polymer ?
#
loop_
_entity_poly.entity_id
_entity_poly.type
_entity_poly.pdbx_seq_one_letter_code
_entity_poly.pdbx_strand_id
1 'polypeptide(L)'
;MELRQLTSAVCQIARQAGAYIRNERSKFSLESVERKHAHDYVSYVDKGSEQLIVTALRQLLPEAGFITEEGLAGHDQEQLLWVVDPLDGTTNFIHQYAPYAVSIALLQGHEVLLGVVYEVCHDECFYAWQGGGAYMDGQLLHVSTQKINDALLCLQLPYNSDAYKPVIKRLIDELYGHVGSIRMCGSAAMALCYVAAGRYDGYAEQYIGQWDFMAGALIVKEAGGTVTNYEGETDFTQGNSVVATNGIIQSDLLKHLTNEKPHDKKKQTIDSSMVDRAICFATKAHSGVVRKGTKIPYIAHPLEAMAIVGSITDDQELLAAAVLHDVVEDAGVNVADIRTEFGDRVAALVDSETDSEVPGMSHIDSWQIRKQAAIDHLAAASRDVKIVALGDKLSNMRAMLLHYHEQGEQVWQRFNQKDPACHAWYYRQLVKSLSSLSDTDAFQEFAALVDQVFSKYEK
;
A
#
# COMPACT_ATOMS: atom_id res chain seq x y z
N MET A 1 18.62 -32.03 -13.60
CA MET A 1 17.81 -32.11 -12.36
C MET A 1 16.50 -32.80 -12.70
N GLU A 2 16.17 -33.92 -12.05
CA GLU A 2 14.92 -34.66 -12.28
C GLU A 2 13.76 -33.98 -11.50
N LEU A 3 13.13 -32.97 -12.11
CA LEU A 3 12.13 -32.12 -11.46
C LEU A 3 10.98 -32.90 -10.82
N ARG A 4 10.52 -33.98 -11.44
CA ARG A 4 9.45 -34.83 -10.89
C ARG A 4 9.83 -35.45 -9.55
N GLN A 5 11.04 -36.01 -9.45
CA GLN A 5 11.51 -36.64 -8.22
C GLN A 5 11.71 -35.59 -7.12
N LEU A 6 12.29 -34.44 -7.49
CA LEU A 6 12.49 -33.33 -6.57
C LEU A 6 11.15 -32.80 -6.04
N THR A 7 10.16 -32.58 -6.91
CA THR A 7 8.82 -32.12 -6.54
C THR A 7 8.15 -33.10 -5.58
N SER A 8 8.29 -34.41 -5.81
CA SER A 8 7.76 -35.43 -4.90
C SER A 8 8.40 -35.37 -3.51
N ALA A 9 9.70 -35.06 -3.41
CA ALA A 9 10.37 -34.88 -2.13
C ALA A 9 9.89 -33.58 -1.43
N VAL A 10 9.73 -32.49 -2.18
CA VAL A 10 9.19 -31.22 -1.65
C VAL A 10 7.75 -31.40 -1.14
N CYS A 11 6.92 -32.20 -1.80
CA CYS A 11 5.58 -32.57 -1.30
C CYS A 11 5.63 -33.23 0.08
N GLN A 12 6.62 -34.09 0.34
CA GLN A 12 6.79 -34.72 1.66
C GLN A 12 7.20 -33.68 2.72
N ILE A 13 8.08 -32.75 2.37
CA ILE A 13 8.51 -31.65 3.24
C ILE A 13 7.31 -30.75 3.60
N ALA A 14 6.53 -30.32 2.60
CA ALA A 14 5.34 -29.50 2.80
C ALA A 14 4.31 -30.19 3.72
N ARG A 15 4.08 -31.49 3.53
CA ARG A 15 3.20 -32.28 4.41
C ARG A 15 3.71 -32.38 5.84
N GLN A 16 5.01 -32.56 6.03
CA GLN A 16 5.61 -32.58 7.38
C GLN A 16 5.44 -31.24 8.09
N ALA A 17 5.68 -30.12 7.39
CA ALA A 17 5.47 -28.79 7.91
C ALA A 17 3.98 -28.53 8.23
N GLY A 18 3.07 -28.88 7.33
CA GLY A 18 1.64 -28.72 7.60
C GLY A 18 1.10 -29.65 8.70
N ALA A 19 1.68 -30.84 8.90
CA ALA A 19 1.37 -31.68 10.07
C ALA A 19 1.82 -31.02 11.38
N TYR A 20 2.97 -30.34 11.38
CA TYR A 20 3.40 -29.50 12.51
C TYR A 20 2.42 -28.35 12.76
N ILE A 21 2.04 -27.60 11.73
CA ILE A 21 1.06 -26.49 11.82
C ILE A 21 -0.29 -26.99 12.36
N ARG A 22 -0.79 -28.12 11.86
CA ARG A 22 -2.04 -28.77 12.33
C ARG A 22 -1.96 -29.12 13.83
N ASN A 23 -0.82 -29.65 14.26
CA ASN A 23 -0.60 -30.00 15.66
C ASN A 23 -0.57 -28.76 16.56
N GLU A 24 0.14 -27.70 16.16
CA GLU A 24 0.16 -26.43 16.90
C GLU A 24 -1.23 -25.79 16.95
N ARG A 25 -1.98 -25.83 15.84
CA ARG A 25 -3.35 -25.31 15.83
C ARG A 25 -4.28 -26.02 16.81
N SER A 26 -4.11 -27.33 17.00
CA SER A 26 -4.94 -28.09 17.94
C SER A 26 -4.68 -27.74 19.42
N LYS A 27 -3.50 -27.18 19.72
CA LYS A 27 -3.12 -26.70 21.06
C LYS A 27 -3.42 -25.22 21.26
N PHE A 28 -3.75 -24.49 20.19
CA PHE A 28 -3.97 -23.06 20.23
C PHE A 28 -5.24 -22.69 21.00
N SER A 29 -5.12 -21.72 21.91
CA SER A 29 -6.27 -21.05 22.52
C SER A 29 -6.12 -19.53 22.45
N LEU A 30 -7.21 -18.82 22.13
CA LEU A 30 -7.24 -17.35 22.07
C LEU A 30 -6.90 -16.72 23.44
N GLU A 31 -7.27 -17.36 24.54
CA GLU A 31 -6.93 -16.92 25.90
C GLU A 31 -5.41 -16.95 26.18
N SER A 32 -4.68 -17.86 25.52
CA SER A 32 -3.21 -17.95 25.62
C SER A 32 -2.52 -16.82 24.84
N VAL A 33 -3.20 -16.28 23.83
CA VAL A 33 -2.78 -15.18 22.97
C VAL A 33 -2.94 -13.83 23.67
N GLU A 34 -3.99 -13.59 24.45
CA GLU A 34 -4.12 -12.34 25.22
C GLU A 34 -3.00 -12.17 26.26
N ARG A 35 -2.43 -13.29 26.75
CA ARG A 35 -1.29 -13.27 27.70
C ARG A 35 0.08 -13.08 27.05
N LYS A 36 0.19 -13.27 25.72
CA LYS A 36 1.47 -13.23 24.98
C LYS A 36 1.43 -12.34 23.72
N HIS A 37 0.34 -11.64 23.45
CA HIS A 37 0.01 -11.01 22.16
C HIS A 37 -0.12 -12.03 20.99
N ALA A 38 -1.12 -11.84 20.12
CA ALA A 38 -1.45 -12.77 19.02
C ALA A 38 -0.30 -12.94 18.02
N HIS A 39 0.40 -11.83 17.78
CA HIS A 39 1.55 -11.75 16.89
C HIS A 39 2.71 -12.66 17.34
N ASP A 40 2.92 -12.83 18.65
CA ASP A 40 4.05 -13.63 19.16
C ASP A 40 3.81 -15.13 19.00
N TYR A 41 2.57 -15.60 19.16
CA TYR A 41 2.23 -17.02 18.98
C TYR A 41 2.32 -17.44 17.52
N VAL A 42 1.78 -16.61 16.63
CA VAL A 42 1.87 -16.81 15.19
C VAL A 42 3.33 -16.84 14.75
N SER A 43 4.13 -15.88 15.24
CA SER A 43 5.57 -15.84 14.95
C SER A 43 6.28 -17.13 15.40
N TYR A 44 5.83 -17.78 16.49
CA TYR A 44 6.39 -19.06 16.92
C TYR A 44 6.07 -20.21 15.94
N VAL A 45 4.80 -20.35 15.54
CA VAL A 45 4.40 -21.42 14.61
C VAL A 45 5.07 -21.21 13.27
N ASP A 46 5.03 -19.99 12.75
CA ASP A 46 5.63 -19.57 11.50
C ASP A 46 7.14 -19.90 11.45
N LYS A 47 7.91 -19.44 12.45
CA LYS A 47 9.34 -19.78 12.60
C LYS A 47 9.60 -21.27 12.75
N GLY A 48 8.71 -21.98 13.44
CA GLY A 48 8.81 -23.43 13.62
C GLY A 48 8.69 -24.18 12.30
N SER A 49 7.67 -23.83 11.50
CA SER A 49 7.49 -24.37 10.14
C SER A 49 8.63 -23.96 9.21
N GLU A 50 9.06 -22.69 9.25
CA GLU A 50 10.17 -22.19 8.43
C GLU A 50 11.44 -22.99 8.70
N GLN A 51 11.82 -23.18 9.97
CA GLN A 51 13.01 -23.94 10.34
C GLN A 51 12.95 -25.37 9.84
N LEU A 52 11.80 -26.05 9.93
CA LEU A 52 11.60 -27.41 9.42
C LEU A 52 11.79 -27.45 7.90
N ILE A 53 11.15 -26.54 7.17
CA ILE A 53 11.20 -26.47 5.70
C ILE A 53 12.62 -26.16 5.24
N VAL A 54 13.22 -25.07 5.74
CA VAL A 54 14.56 -24.62 5.35
C VAL A 54 15.61 -25.69 5.64
N THR A 55 15.53 -26.36 6.79
CA THR A 55 16.48 -27.44 7.13
C THR A 55 16.37 -28.60 6.15
N ALA A 56 15.15 -29.01 5.81
CA ALA A 56 14.92 -30.12 4.88
C ALA A 56 15.31 -29.76 3.44
N LEU A 57 14.99 -28.55 2.98
CA LEU A 57 15.35 -28.07 1.64
C LEU A 57 16.85 -27.92 1.46
N ARG A 58 17.59 -27.44 2.47
CA ARG A 58 19.07 -27.40 2.45
C ARG A 58 19.71 -28.78 2.33
N GLN A 59 19.09 -29.81 2.92
CA GLN A 59 19.56 -31.19 2.78
C GLN A 59 19.21 -31.77 1.41
N LEU A 60 18.03 -31.41 0.88
CA LEU A 60 17.52 -31.91 -0.38
C LEU A 60 18.27 -31.35 -1.60
N LEU A 61 18.61 -30.06 -1.56
CA LEU A 61 19.30 -29.35 -2.64
C LEU A 61 20.28 -28.31 -2.05
N PRO A 62 21.48 -28.74 -1.59
CA PRO A 62 22.43 -27.89 -0.87
C PRO A 62 22.99 -26.70 -1.65
N GLU A 63 22.97 -26.77 -2.98
CA GLU A 63 23.45 -25.72 -3.88
C GLU A 63 22.46 -24.56 -4.05
N ALA A 64 21.19 -24.76 -3.70
CA ALA A 64 20.17 -23.73 -3.84
C ALA A 64 20.19 -22.74 -2.67
N GLY A 65 20.09 -21.45 -3.01
CA GLY A 65 19.87 -20.37 -2.05
C GLY A 65 18.40 -20.27 -1.63
N PHE A 66 18.09 -19.21 -0.88
CA PHE A 66 16.74 -18.84 -0.48
C PHE A 66 16.52 -17.38 -0.83
N ILE A 67 15.33 -17.02 -1.30
CA ILE A 67 14.95 -15.61 -1.48
C ILE A 67 14.86 -14.94 -0.10
N THR A 68 15.36 -13.72 -0.01
CA THR A 68 15.27 -12.83 1.16
C THR A 68 14.32 -11.67 0.86
N GLU A 69 14.15 -10.73 1.79
CA GLU A 69 13.30 -9.53 1.62
C GLU A 69 13.69 -8.67 0.39
N GLU A 70 14.93 -8.76 -0.07
CA GLU A 70 15.42 -8.06 -1.27
C GLU A 70 14.89 -8.68 -2.59
N GLY A 71 14.22 -9.84 -2.51
CA GLY A 71 13.62 -10.53 -3.64
C GLY A 71 14.67 -11.17 -4.56
N LEU A 72 14.38 -11.18 -5.86
CA LEU A 72 15.31 -11.68 -6.90
C LEU A 72 16.42 -10.67 -7.23
N ALA A 73 16.31 -9.42 -6.78
CA ALA A 73 17.27 -8.37 -7.11
C ALA A 73 18.64 -8.69 -6.52
N GLY A 74 19.66 -8.81 -7.37
CA GLY A 74 21.04 -9.07 -6.94
C GLY A 74 21.48 -10.54 -6.98
N HIS A 75 20.59 -11.47 -7.34
CA HIS A 75 20.93 -12.87 -7.57
C HIS A 75 21.37 -13.14 -9.02
N ASP A 76 22.27 -14.10 -9.21
CA ASP A 76 22.69 -14.58 -10.53
C ASP A 76 21.55 -15.38 -11.19
N GLN A 77 21.34 -15.22 -12.51
CA GLN A 77 20.30 -15.93 -13.24
C GLN A 77 20.50 -17.45 -13.27
N GLU A 78 21.74 -17.93 -13.12
CA GLU A 78 22.02 -19.37 -13.07
C GLU A 78 21.76 -19.97 -11.68
N GLN A 79 21.62 -19.15 -10.64
CA GLN A 79 21.44 -19.60 -9.25
C GLN A 79 20.05 -20.20 -9.03
N LEU A 80 20.01 -21.35 -8.36
CA LEU A 80 18.78 -21.97 -7.88
C LEU A 80 18.36 -21.31 -6.56
N LEU A 81 17.08 -20.93 -6.44
CA LEU A 81 16.55 -20.23 -5.28
C LEU A 81 15.24 -20.86 -4.81
N TRP A 82 15.19 -21.24 -3.53
CA TRP A 82 13.97 -21.60 -2.84
C TRP A 82 13.18 -20.36 -2.45
N VAL A 83 11.86 -20.41 -2.65
CA VAL A 83 10.91 -19.40 -2.21
C VAL A 83 9.87 -20.11 -1.35
N VAL A 84 9.72 -19.66 -0.11
CA VAL A 84 8.94 -20.37 0.91
C VAL A 84 8.02 -19.39 1.61
N ASP A 85 6.73 -19.70 1.63
CA ASP A 85 5.83 -19.20 2.66
C ASP A 85 5.51 -20.37 3.61
N PRO A 86 6.03 -20.35 4.84
CA PRO A 86 5.81 -21.42 5.80
C PRO A 86 4.36 -21.45 6.32
N LEU A 87 3.60 -20.35 6.24
CA LEU A 87 2.21 -20.26 6.69
C LEU A 87 1.44 -19.13 5.96
N ASP A 88 0.99 -19.42 4.74
CA ASP A 88 0.04 -18.57 4.00
C ASP A 88 -1.34 -18.67 4.68
N GLY A 89 -2.02 -17.54 4.83
CA GLY A 89 -3.30 -17.46 5.54
C GLY A 89 -3.15 -17.44 7.06
N THR A 90 -2.10 -16.80 7.57
CA THR A 90 -1.87 -16.60 9.01
C THR A 90 -3.11 -16.09 9.78
N THR A 91 -3.86 -15.12 9.25
CA THR A 91 -5.10 -14.64 9.89
C THR A 91 -6.15 -15.75 9.98
N ASN A 92 -6.30 -16.56 8.93
CA ASN A 92 -7.20 -17.70 8.93
C ASN A 92 -6.80 -18.73 9.99
N PHE A 93 -5.49 -19.03 10.11
CA PHE A 93 -4.96 -19.89 11.15
C PHE A 93 -5.36 -19.40 12.56
N ILE A 94 -5.13 -18.13 12.87
CA ILE A 94 -5.49 -17.54 14.18
C ILE A 94 -6.99 -17.74 14.46
N HIS A 95 -7.83 -17.46 13.47
CA HIS A 95 -9.29 -17.49 13.60
C HIS A 95 -9.92 -18.87 13.46
N GLN A 96 -9.13 -19.95 13.30
CA GLN A 96 -9.65 -21.30 13.00
C GLN A 96 -10.48 -21.38 11.72
N TYR A 97 -10.17 -20.51 10.77
CA TYR A 97 -10.85 -20.45 9.49
C TYR A 97 -10.00 -21.14 8.42
N ALA A 98 -10.63 -21.78 7.45
CA ALA A 98 -9.95 -22.40 6.32
C ALA A 98 -10.06 -21.49 5.07
N PRO A 99 -9.07 -21.47 4.17
CA PRO A 99 -7.87 -22.31 4.17
C PRO A 99 -6.62 -21.60 4.70
N TYR A 100 -5.59 -22.38 5.06
CA TYR A 100 -4.21 -21.90 5.28
C TYR A 100 -3.22 -23.00 4.87
N ALA A 101 -2.05 -22.62 4.38
CA ALA A 101 -1.20 -23.53 3.60
C ALA A 101 0.30 -23.28 3.80
N VAL A 102 1.09 -24.30 3.42
CA VAL A 102 2.54 -24.18 3.20
C VAL A 102 2.77 -24.02 1.70
N SER A 103 3.55 -23.01 1.28
CA SER A 103 3.91 -22.76 -0.13
C SER A 103 5.42 -22.88 -0.32
N ILE A 104 5.86 -23.66 -1.31
CA ILE A 104 7.27 -23.86 -1.64
C ILE A 104 7.46 -23.84 -3.15
N ALA A 105 8.35 -23.00 -3.65
CA ALA A 105 8.76 -22.97 -5.05
C ALA A 105 10.29 -23.03 -5.20
N LEU A 106 10.75 -23.55 -6.34
CA LEU A 106 12.15 -23.48 -6.76
C LEU A 106 12.25 -22.68 -8.05
N LEU A 107 13.13 -21.69 -8.08
CA LEU A 107 13.35 -20.82 -9.24
C LEU A 107 14.78 -20.98 -9.77
N GLN A 108 14.95 -20.68 -11.07
CA GLN A 108 16.22 -20.35 -11.68
C GLN A 108 16.03 -19.08 -12.52
N GLY A 109 16.62 -17.97 -12.08
CA GLY A 109 16.31 -16.65 -12.62
C GLY A 109 14.81 -16.33 -12.48
N HIS A 110 14.15 -16.05 -13.61
CA HIS A 110 12.71 -15.75 -13.69
C HIS A 110 11.85 -17.01 -13.98
N GLU A 111 12.45 -18.19 -14.08
CA GLU A 111 11.74 -19.43 -14.37
C GLU A 111 11.42 -20.19 -13.08
N VAL A 112 10.13 -20.46 -12.84
CA VAL A 112 9.68 -21.31 -11.74
C VAL A 112 9.76 -22.78 -12.18
N LEU A 113 10.66 -23.55 -11.59
CA LEU A 113 10.95 -24.94 -11.98
C LEU A 113 9.98 -25.95 -11.36
N LEU A 114 9.59 -25.73 -10.11
CA LEU A 114 8.57 -26.50 -9.41
C LEU A 114 7.86 -25.64 -8.36
N GLY A 115 6.63 -26.03 -8.03
CA GLY A 115 5.78 -25.39 -7.04
C GLY A 115 4.97 -26.45 -6.29
N VAL A 116 4.89 -26.31 -4.97
CA VAL A 116 4.13 -27.17 -4.07
C VAL A 116 3.37 -26.29 -3.10
N VAL A 117 2.07 -26.52 -2.96
CA VAL A 117 1.21 -25.88 -1.97
C VAL A 117 0.44 -26.96 -1.23
N TYR A 118 0.56 -26.99 0.09
CA TYR A 118 -0.12 -27.97 0.94
C TYR A 118 -1.14 -27.28 1.86
N GLU A 119 -2.42 -27.56 1.66
CA GLU A 119 -3.52 -27.03 2.45
C GLU A 119 -3.71 -27.87 3.72
N VAL A 120 -3.63 -27.21 4.88
CA VAL A 120 -3.53 -27.92 6.15
C VAL A 120 -4.90 -28.43 6.64
N CYS A 121 -6.00 -27.75 6.32
CA CYS A 121 -7.32 -28.07 6.85
C CYS A 121 -7.95 -29.31 6.21
N HIS A 122 -7.88 -29.43 4.88
CA HIS A 122 -8.45 -30.49 4.06
C HIS A 122 -7.45 -31.57 3.66
N ASP A 123 -6.17 -31.41 4.04
CA ASP A 123 -5.09 -32.37 3.76
C ASP A 123 -4.77 -32.54 2.25
N GLU A 124 -5.00 -31.49 1.47
CA GLU A 124 -4.80 -31.48 0.02
C GLU A 124 -3.40 -30.97 -0.36
N CYS A 125 -2.65 -31.70 -1.18
CA CYS A 125 -1.35 -31.27 -1.68
C CYS A 125 -1.38 -31.02 -3.18
N PHE A 126 -1.25 -29.74 -3.55
CA PHE A 126 -1.18 -29.26 -4.92
C PHE A 126 0.29 -29.12 -5.32
N TYR A 127 0.64 -29.57 -6.53
CA TYR A 127 2.00 -29.46 -7.01
C TYR A 127 2.10 -29.48 -8.53
N ALA A 128 3.17 -28.87 -9.03
CA ALA A 128 3.52 -28.89 -10.45
C ALA A 128 5.03 -28.77 -10.62
N TRP A 129 5.52 -29.19 -11.77
CA TRP A 129 6.87 -28.87 -12.25
C TRP A 129 6.82 -28.47 -13.70
N GLN A 130 7.82 -27.71 -14.15
CA GLN A 130 7.89 -27.18 -15.49
C GLN A 130 7.74 -28.29 -16.55
N GLY A 131 6.70 -28.17 -17.39
CA GLY A 131 6.35 -29.13 -18.44
C GLY A 131 5.77 -30.47 -17.94
N GLY A 132 5.40 -30.55 -16.66
CA GLY A 132 4.96 -31.77 -15.98
C GLY A 132 3.45 -31.95 -15.85
N GLY A 133 2.69 -30.86 -16.03
CA GLY A 133 1.31 -30.76 -15.60
C GLY A 133 1.17 -30.45 -14.11
N ALA A 134 -0.03 -30.05 -13.71
CA ALA A 134 -0.40 -29.75 -12.32
C ALA A 134 -1.22 -30.89 -11.72
N TYR A 135 -1.02 -31.16 -10.43
CA TYR A 135 -1.66 -32.27 -9.73
C TYR A 135 -2.13 -31.88 -8.34
N MET A 136 -3.16 -32.56 -7.86
CA MET A 136 -3.58 -32.59 -6.45
C MET A 136 -3.66 -34.05 -6.02
N ASP A 137 -2.82 -34.47 -5.08
CA ASP A 137 -2.79 -35.84 -4.54
C ASP A 137 -2.75 -36.94 -5.63
N GLY A 138 -1.97 -36.70 -6.69
CA GLY A 138 -1.82 -37.61 -7.82
C GLY A 138 -2.90 -37.49 -8.91
N GLN A 139 -3.95 -36.70 -8.67
CA GLN A 139 -4.96 -36.39 -9.69
C GLN A 139 -4.50 -35.21 -10.54
N LEU A 140 -4.56 -35.34 -11.87
CA LEU A 140 -4.22 -34.25 -12.79
C LEU A 140 -5.27 -33.14 -12.70
N LEU A 141 -4.81 -31.90 -12.68
CA LEU A 141 -5.64 -30.70 -12.58
C LEU A 141 -5.81 -30.03 -13.94
N HIS A 142 -6.97 -29.40 -14.10
CA HIS A 142 -7.26 -28.50 -15.20
C HIS A 142 -8.07 -27.32 -14.69
N VAL A 143 -7.76 -26.13 -15.18
CA VAL A 143 -8.59 -24.94 -14.94
C VAL A 143 -10.01 -25.13 -15.50
N SER A 144 -10.94 -24.32 -15.02
CA SER A 144 -12.32 -24.35 -15.49
C SER A 144 -12.45 -23.88 -16.96
N THR A 145 -13.68 -23.90 -17.49
CA THR A 145 -13.99 -23.33 -18.83
C THR A 145 -15.08 -22.27 -18.77
N GLN A 146 -15.33 -21.69 -17.58
CA GLN A 146 -16.39 -20.71 -17.36
C GLN A 146 -16.05 -19.37 -18.02
N LYS A 147 -17.11 -18.65 -18.40
CA LYS A 147 -17.04 -17.27 -18.89
C LYS A 147 -17.23 -16.29 -17.75
N ILE A 148 -16.80 -15.05 -17.93
CA ILE A 148 -16.77 -14.01 -16.88
C ILE A 148 -18.13 -13.81 -16.18
N ASN A 149 -19.24 -13.87 -16.93
CA ASN A 149 -20.59 -13.67 -16.37
C ASN A 149 -21.02 -14.76 -15.38
N ASP A 150 -20.48 -15.97 -15.51
CA ASP A 150 -20.77 -17.11 -14.64
C ASP A 150 -19.59 -17.40 -13.69
N ALA A 151 -18.56 -16.55 -13.70
CA ALA A 151 -17.30 -16.80 -13.01
C ALA A 151 -17.40 -16.60 -11.49
N LEU A 152 -16.78 -17.49 -10.74
CA LEU A 152 -16.45 -17.35 -9.33
C LEU A 152 -15.04 -16.76 -9.21
N LEU A 153 -14.98 -15.47 -8.89
CA LEU A 153 -13.73 -14.73 -8.73
C LEU A 153 -13.29 -14.68 -7.27
N CYS A 154 -12.00 -14.86 -7.02
CA CYS A 154 -11.38 -14.58 -5.74
C CYS A 154 -10.61 -13.25 -5.82
N LEU A 155 -11.11 -12.22 -5.14
CA LEU A 155 -10.46 -10.90 -5.07
C LEU A 155 -10.03 -10.68 -3.62
N GLN A 156 -8.74 -10.48 -3.38
CA GLN A 156 -8.22 -10.33 -2.02
C GLN A 156 -8.15 -8.88 -1.56
N LEU A 157 -7.98 -8.71 -0.24
CA LEU A 157 -7.83 -7.44 0.45
C LEU A 157 -6.42 -7.35 1.06
N PRO A 158 -5.42 -6.83 0.32
CA PRO A 158 -4.05 -6.74 0.81
C PRO A 158 -3.93 -5.76 1.99
N TYR A 159 -2.87 -5.92 2.79
CA TYR A 159 -2.64 -5.11 4.00
C TYR A 159 -2.46 -3.62 3.74
N ASN A 160 -1.98 -3.22 2.55
CA ASN A 160 -1.91 -1.81 2.14
C ASN A 160 -3.31 -1.29 1.76
N SER A 161 -4.18 -1.26 2.76
CA SER A 161 -5.60 -0.98 2.58
C SER A 161 -5.85 0.44 2.06
N ASP A 162 -5.06 1.43 2.46
CA ASP A 162 -5.24 2.81 1.99
C ASP A 162 -5.02 2.93 0.48
N ALA A 163 -3.99 2.28 -0.06
CA ALA A 163 -3.70 2.29 -1.49
C ALA A 163 -4.67 1.41 -2.29
N TYR A 164 -5.09 0.26 -1.74
CA TYR A 164 -5.94 -0.69 -2.47
C TYR A 164 -7.45 -0.43 -2.34
N LYS A 165 -7.90 0.30 -1.31
CA LYS A 165 -9.33 0.56 -1.06
C LYS A 165 -10.07 1.19 -2.25
N PRO A 166 -9.51 2.17 -2.99
CA PRO A 166 -10.16 2.68 -4.21
C PRO A 166 -10.31 1.61 -5.30
N VAL A 167 -9.29 0.75 -5.47
CA VAL A 167 -9.28 -0.34 -6.46
C VAL A 167 -10.38 -1.34 -6.14
N ILE A 168 -10.42 -1.88 -4.92
CA ILE A 168 -11.42 -2.89 -4.59
C ILE A 168 -12.86 -2.33 -4.61
N LYS A 169 -13.07 -1.08 -4.21
CA LYS A 169 -14.40 -0.44 -4.34
C LYS A 169 -14.88 -0.46 -5.78
N ARG A 170 -14.03 -0.01 -6.72
CA ARG A 170 -14.32 -0.03 -8.16
C ARG A 170 -14.60 -1.45 -8.65
N LEU A 171 -13.76 -2.42 -8.28
CA LEU A 171 -13.95 -3.82 -8.69
C LEU A 171 -15.27 -4.40 -8.18
N ILE A 172 -15.66 -4.10 -6.94
CA ILE A 172 -16.94 -4.53 -6.39
C ILE A 172 -18.09 -3.86 -7.15
N ASP A 173 -18.03 -2.55 -7.38
CA ASP A 173 -19.07 -1.82 -8.11
C ASP A 173 -19.25 -2.34 -9.55
N GLU A 174 -18.15 -2.71 -10.23
CA GLU A 174 -18.18 -3.19 -11.61
C GLU A 174 -18.52 -4.68 -11.73
N LEU A 175 -18.05 -5.53 -10.82
CA LEU A 175 -18.17 -6.99 -10.95
C LEU A 175 -19.33 -7.59 -10.15
N TYR A 176 -19.70 -7.01 -9.00
CA TYR A 176 -20.75 -7.57 -8.15
C TYR A 176 -22.11 -7.48 -8.85
N GLY A 177 -22.73 -8.64 -9.10
CA GLY A 177 -23.96 -8.76 -9.89
C GLY A 177 -23.75 -8.91 -11.40
N HIS A 178 -22.52 -8.79 -11.89
CA HIS A 178 -22.15 -9.02 -13.29
C HIS A 178 -21.34 -10.31 -13.51
N VAL A 179 -20.71 -10.83 -12.44
CA VAL A 179 -20.09 -12.17 -12.41
C VAL A 179 -20.91 -13.12 -11.55
N GLY A 180 -20.64 -14.42 -11.66
CA GLY A 180 -21.36 -15.46 -10.92
C GLY A 180 -21.29 -15.25 -9.41
N SER A 181 -20.09 -14.98 -8.86
CA SER A 181 -19.92 -14.53 -7.48
C SER A 181 -18.48 -14.09 -7.20
N ILE A 182 -18.29 -13.32 -6.10
CA ILE A 182 -16.98 -12.93 -5.59
C ILE A 182 -16.71 -13.63 -4.25
N ARG A 183 -15.45 -14.00 -3.99
CA ARG A 183 -14.94 -14.57 -2.73
C ARG A 183 -13.68 -13.82 -2.28
N MET A 184 -13.46 -13.84 -0.97
CA MET A 184 -12.20 -13.51 -0.32
C MET A 184 -11.88 -14.69 0.58
N CYS A 185 -10.77 -15.39 0.35
CA CYS A 185 -10.44 -16.57 1.15
C CYS A 185 -9.29 -16.35 2.13
N GLY A 186 -8.59 -15.21 2.09
CA GLY A 186 -7.53 -14.89 3.06
C GLY A 186 -6.25 -15.72 2.95
N SER A 187 -6.05 -16.47 1.85
CA SER A 187 -4.82 -17.20 1.54
C SER A 187 -4.57 -17.14 0.03
N ALA A 188 -3.42 -16.61 -0.37
CA ALA A 188 -3.08 -16.35 -1.77
C ALA A 188 -2.68 -17.63 -2.52
N ALA A 189 -1.83 -18.44 -1.90
CA ALA A 189 -1.35 -19.70 -2.46
C ALA A 189 -2.53 -20.65 -2.73
N MET A 190 -3.52 -20.67 -1.84
CA MET A 190 -4.72 -21.49 -2.01
C MET A 190 -5.69 -20.94 -3.05
N ALA A 191 -5.85 -19.61 -3.16
CA ALA A 191 -6.66 -19.03 -4.21
C ALA A 191 -6.15 -19.44 -5.60
N LEU A 192 -4.83 -19.43 -5.80
CA LEU A 192 -4.19 -19.91 -7.03
C LEU A 192 -4.42 -21.40 -7.27
N CYS A 193 -4.25 -22.24 -6.25
CA CYS A 193 -4.49 -23.68 -6.37
C CYS A 193 -5.96 -24.00 -6.70
N TYR A 194 -6.90 -23.21 -6.16
CA TYR A 194 -8.32 -23.33 -6.48
C TYR A 194 -8.64 -22.87 -7.91
N VAL A 195 -7.92 -21.90 -8.47
CA VAL A 195 -7.99 -21.62 -9.92
C VAL A 195 -7.48 -22.81 -10.73
N ALA A 196 -6.32 -23.36 -10.37
CA ALA A 196 -5.73 -24.50 -11.06
C ALA A 196 -6.63 -25.75 -11.04
N ALA A 197 -7.38 -25.95 -9.95
CA ALA A 197 -8.34 -27.04 -9.80
C ALA A 197 -9.74 -26.74 -10.38
N GLY A 198 -9.94 -25.56 -11.00
CA GLY A 198 -11.23 -25.14 -11.53
C GLY A 198 -12.31 -24.89 -10.48
N ARG A 199 -11.93 -24.70 -9.21
CA ARG A 199 -12.82 -24.32 -8.11
C ARG A 199 -13.11 -22.82 -8.11
N TYR A 200 -12.12 -22.03 -8.52
CA TYR A 200 -12.25 -20.63 -8.90
C TYR A 200 -11.99 -20.48 -10.39
N ASP A 201 -12.59 -19.46 -10.99
CA ASP A 201 -12.41 -19.15 -12.41
C ASP A 201 -11.33 -18.08 -12.63
N GLY A 202 -11.13 -17.24 -11.62
CA GLY A 202 -10.09 -16.21 -11.60
C GLY A 202 -9.73 -15.74 -10.19
N TYR A 203 -8.52 -15.22 -10.07
CA TYR A 203 -7.93 -14.68 -8.87
C TYR A 203 -7.14 -13.42 -9.22
N ALA A 204 -7.24 -12.39 -8.37
CA ALA A 204 -6.44 -11.18 -8.48
C ALA A 204 -6.06 -10.62 -7.10
N GLU A 205 -4.79 -10.28 -6.94
CA GLU A 205 -4.26 -9.60 -5.76
C GLU A 205 -3.08 -8.67 -6.13
N GLN A 206 -2.98 -7.55 -5.41
CA GLN A 206 -1.91 -6.55 -5.53
C GLN A 206 -1.26 -6.33 -4.16
N TYR A 207 -0.05 -5.77 -4.12
CA TYR A 207 0.76 -5.62 -2.90
C TYR A 207 1.09 -6.95 -2.23
N ILE A 208 1.41 -7.95 -3.06
CA ILE A 208 1.67 -9.34 -2.67
C ILE A 208 3.16 -9.70 -2.82
N GLY A 209 3.68 -10.49 -1.89
CA GLY A 209 5.06 -10.98 -1.90
C GLY A 209 5.26 -12.17 -2.82
N GLN A 210 6.50 -12.40 -3.26
CA GLN A 210 6.83 -13.51 -4.18
C GLN A 210 6.53 -14.89 -3.56
N TRP A 211 6.73 -15.04 -2.25
CA TRP A 211 6.46 -16.27 -1.52
C TRP A 211 4.98 -16.68 -1.53
N ASP A 212 4.08 -15.71 -1.58
CA ASP A 212 2.64 -15.94 -1.53
C ASP A 212 2.10 -16.59 -2.83
N PHE A 213 2.72 -16.31 -3.99
CA PHE A 213 2.13 -16.70 -5.29
C PHE A 213 3.00 -17.58 -6.18
N MET A 214 4.33 -17.64 -6.02
CA MET A 214 5.21 -18.28 -7.02
C MET A 214 4.88 -19.76 -7.26
N ALA A 215 4.65 -20.52 -6.18
CA ALA A 215 4.27 -21.93 -6.29
C ALA A 215 2.91 -22.09 -6.98
N GLY A 216 1.91 -21.35 -6.52
CA GLY A 216 0.56 -21.36 -7.07
C GLY A 216 0.51 -20.92 -8.54
N ALA A 217 1.32 -19.94 -8.93
CA ALA A 217 1.40 -19.45 -10.30
C ALA A 217 1.88 -20.53 -11.28
N LEU A 218 2.93 -21.30 -10.92
CA LEU A 218 3.34 -22.44 -11.74
C LEU A 218 2.23 -23.49 -11.83
N ILE A 219 1.59 -23.81 -10.71
CA ILE A 219 0.49 -24.79 -10.66
C ILE A 219 -0.66 -24.37 -11.59
N VAL A 220 -1.02 -23.09 -11.63
CA VAL A 220 -2.04 -22.58 -12.56
C VAL A 220 -1.57 -22.72 -14.03
N LYS A 221 -0.34 -22.33 -14.36
CA LYS A 221 0.19 -22.44 -15.73
C LYS A 221 0.19 -23.89 -16.22
N GLU A 222 0.65 -24.81 -15.39
CA GLU A 222 0.71 -26.24 -15.70
C GLU A 222 -0.68 -26.91 -15.72
N ALA A 223 -1.69 -26.32 -15.09
CA ALA A 223 -3.10 -26.72 -15.21
C ALA A 223 -3.78 -26.19 -16.49
N GLY A 224 -3.06 -25.42 -17.33
CA GLY A 224 -3.57 -24.82 -18.56
C GLY A 224 -4.19 -23.43 -18.36
N GLY A 225 -4.00 -22.81 -17.20
CA GLY A 225 -4.43 -21.44 -16.91
C GLY A 225 -3.48 -20.37 -17.45
N THR A 226 -3.85 -19.11 -17.24
CA THR A 226 -3.03 -17.94 -17.57
C THR A 226 -2.69 -17.18 -16.29
N VAL A 227 -1.44 -16.72 -16.19
CA VAL A 227 -0.94 -15.91 -15.08
C VAL A 227 -0.21 -14.69 -15.62
N THR A 228 -0.57 -13.51 -15.13
CA THR A 228 0.06 -12.22 -15.46
C THR A 228 0.15 -11.33 -14.21
N ASN A 229 0.81 -10.18 -14.32
CA ASN A 229 0.57 -9.05 -13.41
C ASN A 229 -0.71 -8.27 -13.83
N TYR A 230 -1.02 -7.18 -13.14
CA TYR A 230 -2.20 -6.32 -13.43
C TYR A 230 -2.08 -5.61 -14.79
N GLU A 231 -0.86 -5.40 -15.28
CA GLU A 231 -0.54 -4.81 -16.59
C GLU A 231 -0.69 -5.83 -17.73
N GLY A 232 -0.92 -7.10 -17.42
CA GLY A 232 -1.05 -8.19 -18.39
C GLY A 232 0.28 -8.76 -18.87
N GLU A 233 1.40 -8.41 -18.23
CA GLU A 233 2.72 -8.94 -18.52
C GLU A 233 2.88 -10.33 -17.92
N THR A 234 3.53 -11.22 -18.67
CA THR A 234 3.74 -12.61 -18.27
C THR A 234 4.94 -12.81 -17.35
N ASP A 235 5.82 -11.80 -17.24
CA ASP A 235 6.89 -11.78 -16.25
C ASP A 235 6.36 -11.20 -14.94
N PHE A 236 5.65 -12.03 -14.19
CA PHE A 236 5.10 -11.68 -12.87
C PHE A 236 6.12 -11.89 -11.74
N THR A 237 7.34 -12.36 -12.05
CA THR A 237 8.28 -12.81 -11.03
C THR A 237 8.88 -11.70 -10.21
N GLN A 238 8.92 -10.48 -10.74
CA GLN A 238 9.39 -9.29 -10.04
C GLN A 238 8.44 -8.84 -8.91
N GLY A 239 7.25 -9.46 -8.79
CA GLY A 239 6.35 -9.28 -7.66
C GLY A 239 5.50 -8.01 -7.71
N ASN A 240 4.71 -7.81 -6.66
CA ASN A 240 3.75 -6.71 -6.42
C ASN A 240 2.31 -6.91 -6.95
N SER A 241 2.06 -7.74 -7.95
CA SER A 241 0.68 -8.12 -8.30
C SER A 241 0.62 -9.45 -9.06
N VAL A 242 -0.52 -10.13 -8.97
CA VAL A 242 -0.77 -11.38 -9.69
C VAL A 242 -2.24 -11.47 -10.09
N VAL A 243 -2.47 -11.90 -11.34
CA VAL A 243 -3.78 -12.22 -11.91
C VAL A 243 -3.68 -13.61 -12.51
N ALA A 244 -4.43 -14.55 -11.98
CA ALA A 244 -4.45 -15.93 -12.42
C ALA A 244 -5.87 -16.34 -12.80
N THR A 245 -6.08 -16.86 -14.01
CA THR A 245 -7.40 -17.26 -14.47
C THR A 245 -7.37 -18.56 -15.26
N ASN A 246 -8.57 -19.04 -15.60
CA ASN A 246 -8.75 -20.16 -16.53
C ASN A 246 -8.32 -19.85 -17.99
N GLY A 247 -7.75 -18.68 -18.26
CA GLY A 247 -7.31 -18.23 -19.59
C GLY A 247 -8.43 -17.68 -20.47
N ILE A 248 -9.67 -18.16 -20.30
CA ILE A 248 -10.84 -17.64 -21.03
C ILE A 248 -11.19 -16.23 -20.55
N ILE A 249 -11.16 -16.00 -19.24
CA ILE A 249 -11.60 -14.73 -18.64
C ILE A 249 -10.45 -13.72 -18.43
N GLN A 250 -9.20 -14.06 -18.75
CA GLN A 250 -8.02 -13.24 -18.47
C GLN A 250 -8.18 -11.81 -19.00
N SER A 251 -8.52 -11.66 -20.29
CA SER A 251 -8.65 -10.35 -20.91
C SER A 251 -9.82 -9.54 -20.37
N ASP A 252 -10.90 -10.19 -19.93
CA ASP A 252 -12.05 -9.49 -19.38
C ASP A 252 -11.76 -9.00 -17.97
N LEU A 253 -11.18 -9.85 -17.12
CA LEU A 253 -10.78 -9.47 -15.77
C LEU A 253 -9.74 -8.34 -15.78
N LEU A 254 -8.73 -8.40 -16.65
CA LEU A 254 -7.71 -7.33 -16.74
C LEU A 254 -8.29 -5.96 -17.07
N LYS A 255 -9.37 -5.86 -17.87
CA LYS A 255 -10.02 -4.57 -18.17
C LYS A 255 -10.59 -3.89 -16.93
N HIS A 256 -11.00 -4.67 -15.93
CA HIS A 256 -11.49 -4.15 -14.66
C HIS A 256 -10.34 -3.80 -13.70
N LEU A 257 -9.21 -4.52 -13.81
CA LEU A 257 -8.06 -4.32 -12.93
C LEU A 257 -7.22 -3.09 -13.34
N THR A 258 -7.02 -2.84 -14.63
CA THR A 258 -6.30 -1.65 -15.08
C THR A 258 -7.16 -0.39 -14.88
N ASN A 259 -6.53 0.72 -14.48
CA ASN A 259 -7.21 2.03 -14.30
C ASN A 259 -7.64 2.67 -15.63
N GLU A 260 -7.49 1.98 -16.76
CA GLU A 260 -7.76 2.53 -18.09
C GLU A 260 -9.19 2.23 -18.53
N LYS A 261 -10.05 3.26 -18.53
CA LYS A 261 -11.28 3.22 -19.32
C LYS A 261 -10.92 2.90 -20.79
N PRO A 262 -11.73 2.15 -21.56
CA PRO A 262 -11.42 1.72 -22.93
C PRO A 262 -11.32 2.83 -24.02
N HIS A 263 -10.92 4.06 -23.69
CA HIS A 263 -10.87 5.18 -24.64
C HIS A 263 -9.52 5.86 -24.85
N ASP A 264 -8.44 5.49 -24.15
CA ASP A 264 -7.13 6.12 -24.38
C ASP A 264 -6.05 5.13 -24.81
N LYS A 265 -6.21 4.56 -26.01
CA LYS A 265 -5.08 3.93 -26.72
C LYS A 265 -4.33 4.97 -27.55
N LYS A 266 -3.41 5.71 -26.91
CA LYS A 266 -2.21 6.22 -27.58
C LYS A 266 -1.00 6.13 -26.65
N LYS A 267 -0.14 5.14 -26.93
CA LYS A 267 1.25 5.05 -26.47
C LYS A 267 1.98 6.39 -26.64
N GLN A 268 2.50 6.94 -25.55
CA GLN A 268 3.71 7.78 -25.55
C GLN A 268 4.37 7.77 -24.15
N THR A 269 5.57 7.19 -24.10
CA THR A 269 6.74 7.51 -23.23
C THR A 269 6.50 8.16 -21.86
N ILE A 270 6.84 7.42 -20.78
CA ILE A 270 7.07 7.82 -19.37
C ILE A 270 6.51 9.20 -19.02
N ASP A 271 5.27 9.24 -18.56
CA ASP A 271 4.69 10.37 -17.83
C ASP A 271 4.56 9.98 -16.37
N SER A 272 5.60 10.23 -15.57
CA SER A 272 5.46 10.30 -14.12
C SER A 272 4.52 11.47 -13.84
N SER A 273 3.39 11.21 -13.18
CA SER A 273 2.35 12.22 -12.95
C SER A 273 2.95 13.52 -12.39
N MET A 274 2.36 14.67 -12.69
CA MET A 274 2.81 15.98 -12.18
C MET A 274 3.02 15.96 -10.66
N VAL A 275 2.16 15.24 -9.94
CA VAL A 275 2.24 15.04 -8.49
C VAL A 275 3.48 14.23 -8.10
N ASP A 276 3.82 13.15 -8.80
CA ASP A 276 5.05 12.38 -8.53
C ASP A 276 6.30 13.24 -8.71
N ARG A 277 6.32 14.08 -9.77
CA ARG A 277 7.42 15.04 -10.00
C ARG A 277 7.49 16.07 -8.87
N ALA A 278 6.35 16.58 -8.42
CA ALA A 278 6.26 17.56 -7.33
C ALA A 278 6.74 16.96 -5.99
N ILE A 279 6.34 15.72 -5.67
CA ILE A 279 6.81 14.98 -4.48
C ILE A 279 8.32 14.80 -4.53
N CYS A 280 8.86 14.34 -5.66
CA CYS A 280 10.31 14.17 -5.83
C CYS A 280 11.06 15.49 -5.68
N PHE A 281 10.51 16.57 -6.24
CA PHE A 281 11.08 17.91 -6.15
C PHE A 281 11.09 18.41 -4.70
N ALA A 282 9.95 18.36 -4.00
CA ALA A 282 9.83 18.75 -2.60
C ALA A 282 10.76 17.93 -1.69
N THR A 283 10.82 16.61 -1.91
CA THR A 283 11.70 15.71 -1.14
C THR A 283 13.18 16.08 -1.30
N LYS A 284 13.60 16.40 -2.53
CA LYS A 284 14.97 16.86 -2.81
C LYS A 284 15.25 18.24 -2.19
N ALA A 285 14.31 19.18 -2.31
CA ALA A 285 14.44 20.51 -1.74
C ALA A 285 14.58 20.48 -0.20
N HIS A 286 13.85 19.58 0.46
CA HIS A 286 13.89 19.41 1.91
C HIS A 286 14.93 18.36 2.40
N SER A 287 15.79 17.85 1.52
CA SER A 287 16.76 16.81 1.86
C SER A 287 17.74 17.29 2.95
N GLY A 288 17.79 16.56 4.08
CA GLY A 288 18.66 16.88 5.21
C GLY A 288 18.08 17.89 6.21
N VAL A 289 16.84 18.36 6.01
CA VAL A 289 16.14 19.30 6.90
C VAL A 289 15.12 18.56 7.77
N VAL A 290 15.15 18.80 9.08
CA VAL A 290 14.15 18.30 10.05
C VAL A 290 13.27 19.45 10.52
N ARG A 291 12.00 19.17 10.81
CA ARG A 291 11.05 20.21 11.25
C ARG A 291 11.51 20.84 12.57
N LYS A 292 11.42 22.17 12.67
CA LYS A 292 11.96 22.99 13.78
C LYS A 292 11.55 22.43 15.16
N GLY A 293 12.56 21.98 15.92
CA GLY A 293 12.38 21.41 17.27
C GLY A 293 11.88 19.97 17.32
N THR A 294 12.01 19.18 16.23
CA THR A 294 11.66 17.74 16.19
C THR A 294 12.76 16.89 15.53
N LYS A 295 12.55 15.55 15.49
CA LYS A 295 13.34 14.60 14.68
C LYS A 295 12.65 14.17 13.38
N ILE A 296 11.52 14.78 13.03
CA ILE A 296 10.68 14.36 11.90
C ILE A 296 11.26 14.97 10.60
N PRO A 297 11.45 14.19 9.53
CA PRO A 297 11.83 14.70 8.22
C PRO A 297 10.82 15.74 7.72
N TYR A 298 11.30 16.88 7.21
CA TYR A 298 10.43 18.01 6.88
C TYR A 298 9.32 17.66 5.88
N ILE A 299 9.61 16.75 4.93
CA ILE A 299 8.68 16.30 3.88
C ILE A 299 7.35 15.71 4.39
N ALA A 300 7.30 15.25 5.65
CA ALA A 300 6.07 14.67 6.22
C ALA A 300 4.89 15.67 6.23
N HIS A 301 5.16 16.96 6.48
CA HIS A 301 4.11 17.98 6.53
C HIS A 301 3.55 18.31 5.12
N PRO A 302 4.37 18.62 4.10
CA PRO A 302 3.88 18.81 2.74
C PRO A 302 3.14 17.60 2.17
N LEU A 303 3.56 16.37 2.50
CA LEU A 303 2.84 15.15 2.11
C LEU A 303 1.47 15.03 2.81
N GLU A 304 1.37 15.38 4.08
CA GLU A 304 0.08 15.42 4.78
C GLU A 304 -0.83 16.52 4.21
N ALA A 305 -0.31 17.72 3.95
CA ALA A 305 -1.06 18.81 3.32
C ALA A 305 -1.63 18.39 1.96
N MET A 306 -0.81 17.72 1.13
CA MET A 306 -1.26 17.14 -0.14
C MET A 306 -2.34 16.06 0.06
N ALA A 307 -2.20 15.18 1.06
CA ALA A 307 -3.21 14.16 1.35
C ALA A 307 -4.55 14.78 1.80
N ILE A 308 -4.50 15.87 2.58
CA ILE A 308 -5.69 16.64 2.96
C ILE A 308 -6.33 17.28 1.74
N VAL A 309 -5.55 17.93 0.87
CA VAL A 309 -6.06 18.50 -0.39
C VAL A 309 -6.67 17.42 -1.29
N GLY A 310 -6.06 16.23 -1.35
CA GLY A 310 -6.57 15.06 -2.07
C GLY A 310 -7.87 14.48 -1.52
N SER A 311 -8.26 14.83 -0.29
CA SER A 311 -9.60 14.51 0.23
C SER A 311 -10.70 15.45 -0.32
N ILE A 312 -10.30 16.59 -0.90
CA ILE A 312 -11.21 17.64 -1.39
C ILE A 312 -11.28 17.66 -2.92
N THR A 313 -10.16 17.38 -3.61
CA THR A 313 -10.05 17.52 -5.07
C THR A 313 -9.08 16.49 -5.67
N ASP A 314 -9.27 16.14 -6.95
CA ASP A 314 -8.38 15.31 -7.76
C ASP A 314 -7.50 16.14 -8.73
N ASP A 315 -7.62 17.47 -8.69
CA ASP A 315 -6.83 18.41 -9.50
C ASP A 315 -5.32 18.29 -9.19
N GLN A 316 -4.58 17.80 -10.18
CA GLN A 316 -3.15 17.52 -10.09
C GLN A 316 -2.31 18.76 -9.79
N GLU A 317 -2.72 19.95 -10.26
CA GLU A 317 -1.99 21.19 -10.01
C GLU A 317 -2.20 21.68 -8.57
N LEU A 318 -3.38 21.44 -7.98
CA LEU A 318 -3.63 21.72 -6.55
C LEU A 318 -2.87 20.75 -5.65
N LEU A 319 -2.81 19.48 -6.03
CA LEU A 319 -2.01 18.47 -5.31
C LEU A 319 -0.51 18.79 -5.40
N ALA A 320 -0.02 19.17 -6.58
CA ALA A 320 1.35 19.61 -6.77
C ALA A 320 1.66 20.88 -5.96
N ALA A 321 0.77 21.88 -5.98
CA ALA A 321 0.93 23.08 -5.18
C ALA A 321 0.94 22.76 -3.67
N ALA A 322 0.09 21.84 -3.21
CA ALA A 322 0.02 21.44 -1.81
C ALA A 322 1.29 20.76 -1.31
N VAL A 323 1.96 19.92 -2.11
CA VAL A 323 3.25 19.34 -1.70
C VAL A 323 4.42 20.33 -1.86
N LEU A 324 4.26 21.36 -2.68
CA LEU A 324 5.28 22.38 -2.94
C LEU A 324 5.14 23.65 -2.07
N HIS A 325 4.07 23.81 -1.30
CA HIS A 325 3.73 25.10 -0.66
C HIS A 325 4.87 25.71 0.20
N ASP A 326 5.61 24.86 0.93
CA ASP A 326 6.70 25.27 1.84
C ASP A 326 8.09 25.29 1.20
N VAL A 327 8.26 24.87 -0.06
CA VAL A 327 9.61 24.77 -0.66
C VAL A 327 10.25 26.14 -0.86
N VAL A 328 9.44 27.19 -1.00
CA VAL A 328 9.92 28.58 -1.14
C VAL A 328 10.33 29.15 0.22
N GLU A 329 9.49 28.98 1.25
CA GLU A 329 9.73 29.56 2.58
C GLU A 329 10.84 28.81 3.35
N ASP A 330 10.85 27.48 3.30
CA ASP A 330 11.69 26.66 4.18
C ASP A 330 12.87 25.96 3.48
N ALA A 331 12.85 25.85 2.15
CA ALA A 331 13.92 25.24 1.37
C ALA A 331 14.65 26.20 0.42
N GLY A 332 14.25 27.48 0.37
CA GLY A 332 14.93 28.51 -0.42
C GLY A 332 14.80 28.34 -1.94
N VAL A 333 13.79 27.61 -2.41
CA VAL A 333 13.47 27.44 -3.84
C VAL A 333 12.87 28.74 -4.40
N ASN A 334 13.23 29.11 -5.62
CA ASN A 334 12.63 30.27 -6.28
C ASN A 334 11.31 29.90 -6.97
N VAL A 335 10.27 30.73 -6.83
CA VAL A 335 8.99 30.59 -7.54
C VAL A 335 9.18 30.50 -9.06
N ALA A 336 10.22 31.12 -9.61
CA ALA A 336 10.57 30.98 -11.03
C ALA A 336 10.95 29.55 -11.44
N ASP A 337 11.58 28.79 -10.53
CA ASP A 337 11.94 27.38 -10.77
C ASP A 337 10.67 26.52 -10.75
N ILE A 338 9.76 26.77 -9.79
CA ILE A 338 8.45 26.10 -9.74
C ILE A 338 7.65 26.37 -11.01
N ARG A 339 7.63 27.62 -11.49
CA ARG A 339 6.96 28.00 -12.74
C ARG A 339 7.52 27.25 -13.94
N THR A 340 8.84 27.10 -14.00
CA THR A 340 9.52 26.39 -15.09
C THR A 340 9.18 24.90 -15.09
N GLU A 341 9.12 24.27 -13.92
CA GLU A 341 8.94 22.82 -13.78
C GLU A 341 7.46 22.36 -13.78
N PHE A 342 6.57 23.19 -13.24
CA PHE A 342 5.17 22.83 -12.95
C PHE A 342 4.13 23.79 -13.54
N GLY A 343 4.56 24.88 -14.17
CA GLY A 343 3.67 25.82 -14.86
C GLY A 343 3.17 26.98 -14.00
N ASP A 344 2.50 27.93 -14.67
CA ASP A 344 2.11 29.21 -14.08
C ASP A 344 1.09 29.09 -12.95
N ARG A 345 0.12 28.19 -13.08
CA ARG A 345 -0.93 28.01 -12.07
C ARG A 345 -0.37 27.45 -10.77
N VAL A 346 0.47 26.40 -10.82
CA VAL A 346 1.14 25.84 -9.64
C VAL A 346 2.02 26.88 -8.98
N ALA A 347 2.83 27.62 -9.75
CA ALA A 347 3.68 28.67 -9.19
C ALA A 347 2.87 29.79 -8.50
N ALA A 348 1.74 30.20 -9.08
CA ALA A 348 0.87 31.20 -8.47
C ALA A 348 0.22 30.72 -7.17
N LEU A 349 -0.18 29.44 -7.11
CA LEU A 349 -0.75 28.81 -5.91
C LEU A 349 0.29 28.72 -4.79
N VAL A 350 1.52 28.31 -5.10
CA VAL A 350 2.59 28.25 -4.10
C VAL A 350 2.95 29.65 -3.61
N ASP A 351 3.10 30.61 -4.52
CA ASP A 351 3.43 32.01 -4.17
C ASP A 351 2.37 32.65 -3.26
N SER A 352 1.09 32.32 -3.45
CA SER A 352 -0.01 32.85 -2.61
C SER A 352 0.02 32.41 -1.14
N GLU A 353 0.71 31.32 -0.82
CA GLU A 353 0.84 30.83 0.56
C GLU A 353 2.07 31.41 1.29
N THR A 354 2.99 32.07 0.57
CA THR A 354 4.26 32.54 1.14
C THR A 354 4.11 33.79 2.02
N ASP A 355 4.71 33.77 3.21
CA ASP A 355 4.66 34.90 4.15
C ASP A 355 5.69 35.97 3.76
N SER A 356 5.26 37.22 3.54
CA SER A 356 6.15 38.31 3.11
C SER A 356 6.82 39.02 4.30
N GLU A 357 8.14 39.28 4.19
CA GLU A 357 8.86 40.08 5.19
C GLU A 357 8.39 41.55 5.21
N VAL A 358 8.29 42.14 6.41
CA VAL A 358 7.97 43.56 6.58
C VAL A 358 9.28 44.36 6.74
N PRO A 359 9.63 45.24 5.78
CA PRO A 359 10.89 45.98 5.83
C PRO A 359 11.08 46.76 7.13
N GLY A 360 12.23 46.57 7.77
CA GLY A 360 12.61 47.30 8.99
C GLY A 360 11.99 46.79 10.29
N MET A 361 11.26 45.66 10.28
CA MET A 361 10.69 45.05 11.48
C MET A 361 11.26 43.65 11.71
N SER A 362 11.44 43.26 12.98
CA SER A 362 11.84 41.89 13.30
C SER A 362 10.69 40.90 12.99
N HIS A 363 11.02 39.62 12.85
CA HIS A 363 10.02 38.57 12.62
C HIS A 363 9.01 38.42 13.77
N ILE A 364 9.38 38.83 14.99
CA ILE A 364 8.52 38.83 16.17
C ILE A 364 7.58 40.04 16.12
N ASP A 365 8.13 41.23 15.87
CA ASP A 365 7.35 42.49 15.88
C ASP A 365 6.38 42.59 14.69
N SER A 366 6.72 41.96 13.57
CA SER A 366 5.87 41.90 12.37
C SER A 366 4.80 40.81 12.41
N TRP A 367 4.80 39.92 13.42
CA TRP A 367 3.98 38.71 13.41
C TRP A 367 2.48 39.02 13.22
N GLN A 368 1.93 39.96 13.97
CA GLN A 368 0.50 40.29 13.90
C GLN A 368 0.12 40.96 12.58
N ILE A 369 1.01 41.80 12.02
CA ILE A 369 0.81 42.47 10.73
C ILE A 369 0.75 41.44 9.61
N ARG A 370 1.73 40.52 9.59
CA ARG A 370 1.79 39.45 8.59
C ARG A 370 0.59 38.50 8.67
N LYS A 371 0.21 38.10 9.88
CA LYS A 371 -0.97 37.23 10.07
C LYS A 371 -2.28 37.94 9.70
N GLN A 372 -2.43 39.24 9.94
CA GLN A 372 -3.58 40.00 9.44
C GLN A 372 -3.60 40.05 7.90
N ALA A 373 -2.45 40.33 7.26
CA ALA A 373 -2.35 40.34 5.80
C ALA A 373 -2.70 38.97 5.19
N ALA A 374 -2.25 37.88 5.80
CA ALA A 374 -2.60 36.51 5.39
C ALA A 374 -4.12 36.24 5.54
N ILE A 375 -4.75 36.69 6.64
CA ILE A 375 -6.20 36.57 6.84
C ILE A 375 -6.96 37.32 5.74
N ASP A 376 -6.55 38.55 5.44
CA ASP A 376 -7.21 39.41 4.44
C ASP A 376 -7.04 38.85 3.03
N HIS A 377 -5.85 38.35 2.71
CA HIS A 377 -5.56 37.66 1.44
C HIS A 377 -6.46 36.44 1.28
N LEU A 378 -6.46 35.53 2.26
CA LEU A 378 -7.28 34.32 2.22
C LEU A 378 -8.77 34.64 2.15
N ALA A 379 -9.26 35.68 2.83
CA ALA A 379 -10.67 36.04 2.77
C ALA A 379 -11.14 36.33 1.33
N ALA A 380 -10.29 37.02 0.54
CA ALA A 380 -10.56 37.40 -0.85
C ALA A 380 -10.09 36.37 -1.90
N ALA A 381 -9.35 35.33 -1.48
CA ALA A 381 -8.73 34.37 -2.38
C ALA A 381 -9.74 33.45 -3.10
N SER A 382 -9.31 32.85 -4.20
CA SER A 382 -10.09 31.85 -4.94
C SER A 382 -10.29 30.57 -4.11
N ARG A 383 -11.26 29.74 -4.51
CA ARG A 383 -11.49 28.44 -3.85
C ARG A 383 -10.22 27.57 -3.86
N ASP A 384 -9.50 27.57 -4.98
CA ASP A 384 -8.25 26.84 -5.19
C ASP A 384 -7.17 27.20 -4.16
N VAL A 385 -6.90 28.49 -3.97
CA VAL A 385 -5.94 28.97 -2.95
C VAL A 385 -6.41 28.55 -1.56
N LYS A 386 -7.71 28.71 -1.26
CA LYS A 386 -8.27 28.29 0.03
C LYS A 386 -8.14 26.79 0.30
N ILE A 387 -8.21 25.95 -0.74
CA ILE A 387 -8.04 24.49 -0.61
C ILE A 387 -6.60 24.16 -0.20
N VAL A 388 -5.60 24.75 -0.88
CA VAL A 388 -4.18 24.56 -0.54
C VAL A 388 -3.90 25.07 0.88
N ALA A 389 -4.37 26.28 1.20
CA ALA A 389 -4.26 26.86 2.53
C ALA A 389 -4.88 25.96 3.61
N LEU A 390 -6.09 25.42 3.37
CA LEU A 390 -6.75 24.53 4.32
C LEU A 390 -5.91 23.26 4.57
N GLY A 391 -5.31 22.68 3.52
CA GLY A 391 -4.41 21.54 3.63
C GLY A 391 -3.24 21.79 4.59
N ASP A 392 -2.55 22.90 4.37
CA ASP A 392 -1.47 23.36 5.26
C ASP A 392 -1.98 23.60 6.69
N LYS A 393 -3.00 24.46 6.87
CA LYS A 393 -3.44 24.87 8.22
C LYS A 393 -4.01 23.70 9.03
N LEU A 394 -4.65 22.72 8.38
CA LEU A 394 -5.13 21.51 9.06
C LEU A 394 -3.97 20.60 9.49
N SER A 395 -2.98 20.34 8.63
CA SER A 395 -1.79 19.58 9.03
C SER A 395 -1.05 20.25 10.19
N ASN A 396 -0.95 21.59 10.15
CA ASN A 396 -0.38 22.36 11.25
C ASN A 396 -1.19 22.25 12.56
N MET A 397 -2.53 22.26 12.49
CA MET A 397 -3.38 22.05 13.67
C MET A 397 -3.26 20.65 14.27
N ARG A 398 -3.23 19.60 13.43
CA ARG A 398 -3.05 18.21 13.90
C ARG A 398 -1.73 18.04 14.64
N ALA A 399 -0.64 18.57 14.07
CA ALA A 399 0.66 18.56 14.72
C ALA A 399 0.67 19.35 16.03
N MET A 400 -0.01 20.50 16.08
CA MET A 400 -0.12 21.30 17.30
C MET A 400 -0.92 20.59 18.40
N LEU A 401 -2.03 19.94 18.06
CA LEU A 401 -2.82 19.16 19.02
C LEU A 401 -2.00 18.01 19.61
N LEU A 402 -1.27 17.26 18.78
CA LEU A 402 -0.39 16.18 19.23
C LEU A 402 0.62 16.69 20.26
N HIS A 403 1.31 17.78 19.94
CA HIS A 403 2.28 18.36 20.86
C HIS A 403 1.67 18.99 22.11
N TYR A 404 0.46 19.56 22.02
CA TYR A 404 -0.26 20.04 23.19
C TYR A 404 -0.63 18.90 24.13
N HIS A 405 -1.01 17.72 23.61
CA HIS A 405 -1.24 16.52 24.43
C HIS A 405 0.02 16.01 25.12
N GLU A 406 1.18 16.09 24.46
CA GLU A 406 2.47 15.64 25.02
C GLU A 406 3.05 16.62 26.06
N GLN A 407 2.96 17.92 25.79
CA GLN A 407 3.74 18.96 26.49
C GLN A 407 2.87 19.98 27.26
N GLY A 408 1.56 19.96 27.07
CA GLY A 408 0.64 20.97 27.61
C GLY A 408 1.01 22.39 27.17
N GLU A 409 0.88 23.35 28.09
CA GLU A 409 1.20 24.77 27.86
C GLU A 409 2.65 25.05 27.44
N GLN A 410 3.57 24.10 27.61
CA GLN A 410 4.97 24.30 27.20
C GLN A 410 5.13 24.34 25.67
N VAL A 411 4.16 23.84 24.91
CA VAL A 411 4.20 23.83 23.44
C VAL A 411 4.40 25.24 22.86
N TRP A 412 3.85 26.27 23.52
CA TRP A 412 3.92 27.66 23.07
C TRP A 412 5.35 28.23 23.06
N GLN A 413 6.27 27.64 23.84
CA GLN A 413 7.67 28.07 23.88
C GLN A 413 8.44 27.74 22.60
N ARG A 414 7.90 26.87 21.73
CA ARG A 414 8.51 26.48 20.47
C ARG A 414 8.30 27.50 19.35
N PHE A 415 7.30 28.37 19.49
CA PHE A 415 6.94 29.37 18.50
C PHE A 415 7.63 30.71 18.77
N ASN A 416 7.85 31.48 17.70
CA ASN A 416 8.40 32.84 17.82
C ASN A 416 7.43 33.77 18.59
N GLN A 417 6.12 33.62 18.35
CA GLN A 417 5.07 34.22 19.18
C GLN A 417 4.66 33.21 20.25
N LYS A 418 4.79 33.58 21.53
CA LYS A 418 4.60 32.70 22.67
C LYS A 418 3.24 32.83 23.34
N ASP A 419 2.48 33.89 23.04
CA ASP A 419 1.15 34.09 23.61
C ASP A 419 0.11 33.21 22.89
N PRO A 420 -0.49 32.20 23.56
CA PRO A 420 -1.52 31.36 22.97
C PRO A 420 -2.77 32.12 22.54
N ALA A 421 -3.08 33.27 23.14
CA ALA A 421 -4.22 34.09 22.74
C ALA A 421 -4.02 34.70 21.33
N CYS A 422 -2.77 35.01 20.95
CA CYS A 422 -2.45 35.46 19.59
C CYS A 422 -2.68 34.35 18.56
N HIS A 423 -2.30 33.11 18.88
CA HIS A 423 -2.55 31.95 18.01
C HIS A 423 -4.05 31.65 17.91
N ALA A 424 -4.77 31.69 19.04
CA ALA A 424 -6.22 31.51 19.07
C ALA A 424 -6.95 32.53 18.19
N TRP A 425 -6.56 33.80 18.26
CA TRP A 425 -7.07 34.84 17.38
C TRP A 425 -6.83 34.50 15.90
N TYR A 426 -5.59 34.15 15.53
CA TYR A 426 -5.23 33.87 14.15
C TYR A 426 -6.03 32.70 13.57
N TYR A 427 -6.02 31.54 14.24
CA TYR A 427 -6.71 30.35 13.75
C TYR A 427 -8.23 30.51 13.69
N ARG A 428 -8.84 31.25 14.62
CA ARG A 428 -10.28 31.57 14.52
C ARG A 428 -10.62 32.47 13.35
N GLN A 429 -9.74 33.41 12.98
CA GLN A 429 -9.94 34.21 11.77
C GLN A 429 -9.75 33.37 10.51
N LEU A 430 -8.81 32.42 10.49
CA LEU A 430 -8.65 31.47 9.39
C LEU A 430 -9.91 30.61 9.19
N VAL A 431 -10.54 30.11 10.26
CA VAL A 431 -11.83 29.39 10.17
C VAL A 431 -12.89 30.24 9.48
N LYS A 432 -12.94 31.55 9.77
CA LYS A 432 -13.88 32.47 9.09
C LYS A 432 -13.52 32.66 7.61
N SER A 433 -12.24 32.91 7.30
CA SER A 433 -11.77 33.13 5.92
C SER A 433 -11.97 31.89 5.03
N LEU A 434 -11.88 30.69 5.61
CA LEU A 434 -12.03 29.41 4.92
C LEU A 434 -13.47 28.86 4.94
N SER A 435 -14.44 29.55 5.54
CA SER A 435 -15.83 29.09 5.70
C SER A 435 -16.56 28.70 4.40
N SER A 436 -16.09 29.18 3.25
CA SER A 436 -16.56 28.73 1.93
C SER A 436 -16.25 27.26 1.62
N LEU A 437 -15.40 26.60 2.40
CA LEU A 437 -15.07 25.17 2.33
C LEU A 437 -15.82 24.34 3.38
N SER A 438 -16.86 24.90 4.02
CA SER A 438 -17.65 24.22 5.06
C SER A 438 -18.38 22.97 4.59
N ASP A 439 -18.45 22.74 3.28
CA ASP A 439 -18.93 21.51 2.66
C ASP A 439 -17.94 20.34 2.74
N THR A 440 -16.69 20.58 3.15
CA THR A 440 -15.62 19.57 3.18
C THR A 440 -15.37 19.02 4.58
N ASP A 441 -15.10 17.72 4.69
CA ASP A 441 -14.75 17.07 5.97
C ASP A 441 -13.47 17.66 6.57
N ALA A 442 -12.49 17.99 5.72
CA ALA A 442 -11.24 18.64 6.14
C ALA A 442 -11.49 19.99 6.85
N PHE A 443 -12.43 20.81 6.36
CA PHE A 443 -12.77 22.06 7.03
C PHE A 443 -13.45 21.81 8.38
N GLN A 444 -14.36 20.84 8.45
CA GLN A 444 -15.06 20.52 9.69
C GLN A 444 -14.09 20.04 10.76
N GLU A 445 -13.13 19.21 10.37
CA GLU A 445 -12.04 18.78 11.26
C GLU A 445 -11.18 19.97 11.70
N PHE A 446 -10.75 20.83 10.77
CA PHE A 446 -9.96 22.02 11.09
C PHE A 446 -10.65 22.92 12.11
N ALA A 447 -11.93 23.25 11.89
CA ALA A 447 -12.70 24.07 12.82
C ALA A 447 -12.81 23.42 14.21
N ALA A 448 -13.10 22.11 14.26
CA ALA A 448 -13.20 21.37 15.52
C ALA A 448 -11.86 21.34 16.28
N LEU A 449 -10.73 21.15 15.59
CA LEU A 449 -9.40 21.14 16.20
C LEU A 449 -9.02 22.52 16.73
N VAL A 450 -9.35 23.59 16.02
CA VAL A 450 -9.14 24.98 16.49
C VAL A 450 -9.92 25.21 17.79
N ASP A 451 -11.19 24.80 17.85
CA ASP A 451 -12.00 24.92 19.07
C ASP A 451 -11.44 24.07 20.22
N GLN A 452 -11.02 22.84 19.93
CA GLN A 452 -10.44 21.93 20.92
C GLN A 452 -9.15 22.51 21.54
N VAL A 453 -8.19 22.92 20.71
CA VAL A 453 -6.88 23.43 21.16
C VAL A 453 -7.03 24.77 21.87
N PHE A 454 -7.89 25.66 21.38
CA PHE A 454 -7.97 27.04 21.87
C PHE A 454 -9.16 27.33 22.80
N SER A 455 -9.92 26.33 23.21
CA SER A 455 -11.10 26.45 24.10
C SER A 455 -10.87 27.29 25.36
N LYS A 456 -9.63 27.31 25.91
CA LYS A 456 -9.28 28.03 27.15
C LYS A 456 -8.86 29.49 26.94
N TYR A 457 -8.69 29.95 25.70
CA TYR A 457 -8.18 31.28 25.39
C TYR A 457 -9.29 32.09 24.71
N GLU A 458 -10.27 32.53 25.49
CA GLU A 458 -11.31 33.48 25.06
C GLU A 458 -10.84 34.91 25.29
N LYS A 459 -10.71 35.67 24.19
CA LYS A 459 -10.86 37.13 24.14
C LYS A 459 -11.40 37.53 22.78
#